data_AF-A0A640KLY6-F1
#
_entry.id   AF-A0A640KLY6-F1
#
_cell.length_a   1.000
_cell.length_b   1.000
_cell.length_c   1.000
_cell.angle_alpha   90.00
_cell.angle_beta   90.00
_cell.angle_gamma   90.00
#
_symmetry.space_group_name_H-M   'P 1'
#
loop_
_entity.id
_entity.type
_entity.pdbx_description
1 polymer ?
#
loop_
_entity_poly.entity_id
_entity_poly.type
_entity_poly.pdbx_seq_one_letter_code
_entity_poly.pdbx_strand_id
1 'polypeptide(L)'
;MAVGKKGSTHSEKEPSYSTEQHQYQQPQEEENHIAKRKGANTPLDPDMGEATRQRGSDSGMHHSENGEHSYSPTQRYQQRVRQASSVWLSGILSGRSYAPRPKKVDETELSESAHEELLRERSYTIPRGYKYYKYDLPPVLNPIPRGGFRTALIIHIIFFGIAFVFTLAAACPIPWYRGKNIDVGGVNYKNRKFSLWKAEGGAYPAVSVREMHNCPLEKQFYQTISASTIIGCVLSLFSLLISGARLSGRTSYGWILLWSFLAFGWTLCGNAMSISMYYSSRCDAPSFSSTARFDAGFVLSLLAWIFQLGGLLGIVLVTKVNIGPVLKHLRVMDTYYMAMLCVSLLFVCVASAGTLWKRRFNTSEVAVVRVTYWHTELLMPNGTNIYFGYQRYRCSAYTKRIKASISFLILSCVALFMAIMLAIPAFLSRGCRVASIVFSGITLAFLFVSWVTAVALRYRNSCTGPVVDTLYELYPGVPSGIYNGLTNFPGYGVQEGLILSIIAWVIVLGATALNVRVPWV
;
A
#
# COMPACT_ATOMS: atom_id res chain seq x y z
N MET A 1 40.20 67.61 32.90
CA MET A 1 41.62 67.19 33.03
C MET A 1 41.65 65.70 32.67
N ALA A 2 42.13 65.24 31.50
CA ALA A 2 43.52 65.25 30.97
C ALA A 2 44.45 64.36 31.85
N VAL A 3 45.26 63.38 31.41
CA VAL A 3 45.81 62.88 30.09
C VAL A 3 46.08 61.34 30.23
N GLY A 4 46.20 60.43 29.24
CA GLY A 4 46.03 60.48 27.77
C GLY A 4 47.11 59.72 26.94
N LYS A 5 46.94 58.42 26.63
CA LYS A 5 47.78 57.58 25.72
C LYS A 5 46.87 56.57 24.98
N LYS A 6 46.74 56.55 23.64
CA LYS A 6 47.65 56.01 22.58
C LYS A 6 48.16 54.59 22.88
N GLY A 7 47.97 53.56 22.06
CA GLY A 7 47.22 53.41 20.80
C GLY A 7 47.81 52.28 19.93
N SER A 8 47.00 51.60 19.08
CA SER A 8 47.50 50.82 17.93
C SER A 8 46.37 50.51 16.96
N THR A 9 46.66 50.63 15.66
CA THR A 9 45.77 50.37 14.53
C THR A 9 46.11 49.04 13.87
N HIS A 10 45.09 48.22 13.56
CA HIS A 10 45.18 47.30 12.44
C HIS A 10 43.96 47.47 11.54
N SER A 11 44.23 47.74 10.27
CA SER A 11 43.24 47.86 9.19
C SER A 11 43.50 46.70 8.23
N GLU A 12 42.51 45.84 8.01
CA GLU A 12 42.64 44.76 7.04
C GLU A 12 41.33 44.52 6.28
N LYS A 13 41.22 45.26 5.17
CA LYS A 13 40.64 44.92 3.87
C LYS A 13 39.41 44.00 3.83
N GLU A 14 38.30 44.59 3.40
CA GLU A 14 37.23 43.88 2.68
C GLU A 14 37.75 43.23 1.38
N PRO A 15 37.26 42.04 1.03
CA PRO A 15 37.08 41.63 -0.36
C PRO A 15 35.60 41.77 -0.76
N SER A 16 35.34 42.66 -1.72
CA SER A 16 34.10 42.71 -2.50
C SER A 16 34.11 41.63 -3.60
N TYR A 17 32.99 41.47 -4.31
CA TYR A 17 32.68 40.49 -5.37
C TYR A 17 32.41 39.04 -4.87
N SER A 18 31.45 38.29 -5.42
CA SER A 18 30.45 38.61 -6.47
C SER A 18 29.22 37.70 -6.36
N THR A 19 28.06 38.20 -6.80
CA THR A 19 26.80 37.45 -6.87
C THR A 19 26.80 36.49 -8.06
N GLU A 20 26.82 35.18 -7.82
CA GLU A 20 26.43 34.18 -8.84
C GLU A 20 25.06 33.58 -8.52
N GLN A 21 24.07 33.97 -9.33
CA GLN A 21 22.77 33.31 -9.38
C GLN A 21 22.85 32.08 -10.27
N HIS A 22 22.91 30.87 -9.68
CA HIS A 22 22.64 29.65 -10.44
C HIS A 22 21.16 29.27 -10.39
N GLN A 23 20.44 29.86 -11.35
CA GLN A 23 19.08 29.52 -11.75
C GLN A 23 19.11 28.30 -12.68
N TYR A 24 18.77 27.12 -12.16
CA TYR A 24 18.60 25.92 -13.00
C TYR A 24 17.19 25.91 -13.59
N GLN A 25 17.12 26.23 -14.88
CA GLN A 25 15.90 26.32 -15.67
C GLN A 25 15.76 25.06 -16.56
N GLN A 26 14.53 24.62 -16.81
CA GLN A 26 14.25 23.47 -17.67
C GLN A 26 14.62 23.75 -19.14
N PRO A 27 15.09 22.75 -19.89
CA PRO A 27 14.92 22.73 -21.34
C PRO A 27 13.51 22.21 -21.66
N GLN A 28 12.65 23.08 -22.17
CA GLN A 28 11.66 22.67 -23.18
C GLN A 28 12.36 22.74 -24.53
N GLU A 29 12.16 21.74 -25.38
CA GLU A 29 12.62 21.75 -26.76
C GLU A 29 11.39 21.50 -27.66
N GLU A 30 10.89 22.57 -28.25
CA GLU A 30 9.80 22.57 -29.23
C GLU A 30 10.12 23.67 -30.25
N GLU A 31 10.35 23.29 -31.51
CA GLU A 31 10.26 24.06 -32.78
C GLU A 31 11.16 23.38 -33.85
N ASN A 32 10.83 23.34 -35.15
CA ASN A 32 9.56 23.53 -35.86
C ASN A 32 9.66 22.92 -37.28
N HIS A 33 8.69 23.22 -38.16
CA HIS A 33 8.73 23.10 -39.64
C HIS A 33 8.47 21.70 -40.25
N ILE A 34 7.72 21.50 -41.36
CA ILE A 34 7.13 22.40 -42.38
C ILE A 34 5.65 22.02 -42.67
N ALA A 35 4.85 23.02 -43.05
CA ALA A 35 3.43 22.91 -43.42
C ALA A 35 3.13 22.32 -44.81
N LYS A 36 1.91 21.78 -44.98
CA LYS A 36 1.07 22.05 -46.17
C LYS A 36 -0.41 21.74 -45.92
N ARG A 37 -1.27 22.76 -45.92
CA ARG A 37 -2.74 22.63 -45.94
C ARG A 37 -3.38 23.76 -46.75
N LYS A 38 -3.81 23.44 -47.97
CA LYS A 38 -4.87 24.06 -48.79
C LYS A 38 -5.46 22.86 -49.55
N GLY A 39 -6.76 22.53 -49.49
CA GLY A 39 -7.93 23.35 -49.84
C GLY A 39 -8.34 22.92 -51.25
N ALA A 40 -9.58 22.68 -51.66
CA ALA A 40 -10.92 22.79 -51.09
C ALA A 40 -11.88 22.17 -52.16
N ASN A 41 -13.20 22.26 -51.95
CA ASN A 41 -14.27 22.14 -52.97
C ASN A 41 -14.70 20.72 -53.47
N THR A 42 -15.87 20.31 -52.98
CA THR A 42 -16.91 19.54 -53.71
C THR A 42 -17.53 20.42 -54.82
N PRO A 43 -18.02 19.86 -55.94
CA PRO A 43 -19.46 19.49 -56.12
C PRO A 43 -19.64 18.04 -56.67
N LEU A 44 -20.73 17.30 -56.38
CA LEU A 44 -22.02 17.22 -57.12
C LEU A 44 -21.80 17.05 -58.64
N ASP A 45 -22.21 15.94 -59.29
CA ASP A 45 -23.61 15.49 -59.44
C ASP A 45 -23.77 13.95 -59.69
N PRO A 46 -25.01 13.41 -59.80
CA PRO A 46 -25.33 11.97 -59.95
C PRO A 46 -25.57 11.52 -61.42
N ASP A 47 -26.20 10.36 -61.59
CA ASP A 47 -26.73 9.74 -62.82
C ASP A 47 -25.73 9.24 -63.89
N MET A 48 -25.39 7.96 -63.77
CA MET A 48 -25.65 6.91 -64.78
C MET A 48 -25.46 5.55 -64.09
N GLY A 49 -26.29 4.53 -64.26
CA GLY A 49 -27.26 4.26 -65.33
C GLY A 49 -27.10 2.78 -65.70
N GLU A 50 -28.09 1.95 -65.40
CA GLU A 50 -27.97 0.49 -65.53
C GLU A 50 -27.72 0.02 -66.97
N ALA A 51 -26.73 -0.85 -67.18
CA ALA A 51 -26.65 -1.69 -68.38
C ALA A 51 -25.86 -3.00 -68.14
N THR A 52 -26.59 -4.12 -68.15
CA THR A 52 -26.19 -5.46 -68.67
C THR A 52 -24.84 -6.06 -68.22
N ARG A 53 -24.81 -7.04 -67.29
CA ARG A 53 -24.98 -8.49 -67.57
C ARG A 53 -24.34 -9.00 -68.88
N GLN A 54 -23.23 -9.75 -68.79
CA GLN A 54 -23.10 -11.19 -69.13
C GLN A 54 -21.63 -11.65 -69.17
N ARG A 55 -21.37 -12.92 -68.81
CA ARG A 55 -20.23 -13.83 -69.15
C ARG A 55 -18.79 -13.25 -69.17
N GLY A 56 -17.76 -13.85 -68.56
CA GLY A 56 -17.56 -15.24 -68.12
C GLY A 56 -16.31 -15.83 -68.80
N SER A 57 -15.53 -16.65 -68.07
CA SER A 57 -14.27 -17.33 -68.46
C SER A 57 -12.95 -16.55 -68.28
N ASP A 58 -12.26 -16.92 -67.19
CA ASP A 58 -10.82 -17.27 -67.10
C ASP A 58 -9.71 -16.42 -67.74
N SER A 59 -9.03 -15.66 -66.86
CA SER A 59 -7.56 -15.61 -66.75
C SER A 59 -7.24 -14.86 -65.45
N GLY A 60 -6.42 -15.34 -64.51
CA GLY A 60 -5.45 -16.42 -64.62
C GLY A 60 -4.08 -16.00 -64.10
N MET A 61 -3.99 -15.29 -62.97
CA MET A 61 -2.69 -14.91 -62.40
C MET A 61 -2.69 -14.95 -60.87
N HIS A 62 -1.85 -15.84 -60.33
CA HIS A 62 -1.70 -16.07 -58.90
C HIS A 62 -1.06 -14.88 -58.18
N HIS A 63 -1.66 -14.42 -57.08
CA HIS A 63 -0.89 -13.88 -55.97
C HIS A 63 -0.76 -14.92 -54.86
N SER A 64 0.48 -15.15 -54.45
CA SER A 64 0.90 -16.23 -53.56
C SER A 64 0.31 -16.09 -52.17
N GLU A 65 -0.71 -16.88 -51.86
CA GLU A 65 -1.05 -17.21 -50.47
C GLU A 65 0.13 -17.96 -49.85
N ASN A 66 0.93 -17.27 -49.04
CA ASN A 66 1.94 -17.89 -48.19
C ASN A 66 1.27 -18.63 -47.03
N GLY A 67 0.71 -19.80 -47.33
CA GLY A 67 0.55 -20.90 -46.39
C GLY A 67 -0.26 -20.61 -45.13
N GLU A 68 -1.50 -20.11 -45.27
CA GLU A 68 -2.50 -20.35 -44.22
C GLU A 68 -2.81 -21.85 -44.17
N HIS A 69 -2.00 -22.60 -43.43
CA HIS A 69 -2.42 -23.90 -42.94
C HIS A 69 -3.75 -23.73 -42.21
N SER A 70 -4.78 -24.41 -42.70
CA SER A 70 -6.14 -24.43 -42.16
C SER A 70 -6.18 -25.23 -40.84
N TYR A 71 -5.40 -24.76 -39.87
CA TYR A 71 -5.31 -25.33 -38.53
C TYR A 71 -6.72 -25.52 -37.98
N SER A 72 -7.06 -26.76 -37.66
CA SER A 72 -8.35 -27.10 -37.07
C SER A 72 -8.59 -26.26 -35.81
N PRO A 73 -9.85 -26.06 -35.36
CA PRO A 73 -10.13 -25.34 -34.13
C PRO A 73 -9.32 -25.87 -32.93
N THR A 74 -9.11 -27.19 -32.89
CA THR A 74 -8.24 -27.89 -31.92
C THR A 74 -6.75 -27.59 -32.09
N GLN A 75 -6.23 -27.45 -33.32
CA GLN A 75 -4.84 -27.02 -33.54
C GLN A 75 -4.64 -25.52 -33.21
N ARG A 76 -5.56 -24.63 -33.61
CA ARG A 76 -5.55 -23.20 -33.22
C ARG A 76 -5.69 -23.02 -31.70
N TYR A 77 -6.34 -23.96 -31.02
CA TYR A 77 -6.33 -24.07 -29.56
C TYR A 77 -4.95 -24.52 -29.06
N GLN A 78 -4.44 -25.68 -29.48
CA GLN A 78 -3.11 -26.21 -29.10
C GLN A 78 -1.96 -25.21 -29.31
N GLN A 79 -1.98 -24.44 -30.39
CA GLN A 79 -1.01 -23.39 -30.69
C GLN A 79 -1.11 -22.23 -29.69
N ARG A 80 -2.34 -21.79 -29.34
CA ARG A 80 -2.57 -20.80 -28.28
C ARG A 80 -2.24 -21.33 -26.88
N VAL A 81 -2.43 -22.63 -26.62
CA VAL A 81 -1.92 -23.29 -25.40
C VAL A 81 -0.42 -23.14 -25.34
N ARG A 82 0.30 -23.58 -26.39
CA ARG A 82 1.76 -23.54 -26.45
C ARG A 82 2.27 -22.12 -26.27
N GLN A 83 1.77 -21.15 -27.04
CA GLN A 83 2.16 -19.72 -26.95
C GLN A 83 1.85 -19.06 -25.60
N ALA A 84 0.72 -19.37 -24.95
CA ALA A 84 0.42 -18.79 -23.63
C ALA A 84 1.13 -19.53 -22.49
N SER A 85 1.44 -20.82 -22.67
CA SER A 85 2.15 -21.64 -21.68
C SER A 85 3.67 -21.40 -21.66
N SER A 86 4.24 -20.88 -22.76
CA SER A 86 5.67 -20.54 -22.89
C SER A 86 6.03 -19.17 -22.32
N VAL A 87 5.07 -18.25 -22.18
CA VAL A 87 5.32 -16.89 -21.68
C VAL A 87 4.89 -16.76 -20.20
N TRP A 88 5.88 -16.84 -19.30
CA TRP A 88 5.76 -16.43 -17.90
C TRP A 88 5.22 -14.99 -17.81
N LEU A 89 4.42 -14.69 -16.77
CA LEU A 89 3.83 -13.35 -16.51
C LEU A 89 2.87 -12.79 -17.59
N SER A 90 2.60 -13.49 -18.69
CA SER A 90 1.68 -13.05 -19.77
C SER A 90 0.30 -12.63 -19.24
N GLY A 91 -0.21 -13.30 -18.21
CA GLY A 91 -1.49 -12.97 -17.57
C GLY A 91 -1.55 -11.61 -16.87
N ILE A 92 -0.41 -11.06 -16.42
CA ILE A 92 -0.30 -9.73 -15.80
C ILE A 92 0.04 -8.67 -16.85
N LEU A 93 1.08 -8.91 -17.66
CA LEU A 93 1.66 -7.87 -18.51
C LEU A 93 0.98 -7.71 -19.89
N SER A 94 0.29 -8.74 -20.39
CA SER A 94 -0.28 -8.71 -21.75
C SER A 94 -1.81 -8.81 -21.81
N GLY A 95 -2.49 -9.02 -20.68
CA GLY A 95 -3.93 -9.31 -20.61
C GLY A 95 -4.37 -10.61 -21.30
N ARG A 96 -3.46 -11.32 -22.00
CA ARG A 96 -3.70 -12.57 -22.71
C ARG A 96 -3.77 -13.73 -21.73
N SER A 97 -4.88 -13.82 -20.99
CA SER A 97 -5.18 -15.04 -20.25
C SER A 97 -5.33 -16.22 -21.21
N TYR A 98 -4.81 -17.37 -20.79
CA TYR A 98 -5.00 -18.65 -21.46
C TYR A 98 -6.44 -19.21 -21.28
N ALA A 99 -7.37 -18.48 -20.64
CA ALA A 99 -8.77 -18.88 -20.68
C ALA A 99 -9.25 -18.84 -22.16
N PRO A 100 -9.90 -19.91 -22.65
CA PRO A 100 -10.52 -19.90 -23.96
C PRO A 100 -11.34 -18.62 -24.18
N ARG A 101 -11.37 -18.09 -25.40
CA ARG A 101 -12.53 -17.28 -25.79
C ARG A 101 -13.70 -18.28 -25.81
N PRO A 102 -14.69 -18.15 -24.91
CA PRO A 102 -15.82 -19.07 -24.93
C PRO A 102 -16.53 -18.93 -26.27
N LYS A 103 -16.95 -20.04 -26.86
CA LYS A 103 -17.89 -20.00 -27.99
C LYS A 103 -19.17 -19.38 -27.42
N LYS A 104 -19.53 -18.19 -27.88
CA LYS A 104 -20.89 -17.67 -27.68
C LYS A 104 -21.76 -18.53 -28.57
N VAL A 105 -22.40 -19.54 -27.98
CA VAL A 105 -23.40 -20.34 -28.68
C VAL A 105 -24.67 -19.52 -28.57
N ASP A 106 -25.08 -18.90 -29.67
CA ASP A 106 -26.40 -18.28 -29.69
C ASP A 106 -27.44 -19.41 -29.68
N GLU A 107 -28.47 -19.25 -28.85
CA GLU A 107 -29.43 -20.34 -28.54
C GLU A 107 -30.23 -20.79 -29.79
N THR A 108 -30.23 -19.95 -30.83
CA THR A 108 -30.80 -20.19 -32.16
C THR A 108 -29.97 -21.09 -33.09
N GLU A 109 -28.71 -21.41 -32.75
CA GLU A 109 -27.85 -22.31 -33.55
C GLU A 109 -27.93 -23.80 -33.14
N LEU A 110 -28.82 -24.15 -32.20
CA LEU A 110 -28.91 -25.48 -31.61
C LEU A 110 -30.14 -26.25 -32.14
N SER A 111 -29.92 -27.42 -32.72
CA SER A 111 -31.02 -28.37 -32.98
C SER A 111 -31.56 -28.93 -31.66
N GLU A 112 -32.85 -29.27 -31.61
CA GLU A 112 -33.50 -29.79 -30.39
C GLU A 112 -32.80 -31.07 -29.86
N SER A 113 -32.33 -31.93 -30.77
CA SER A 113 -31.55 -33.13 -30.43
C SER A 113 -30.20 -32.81 -29.76
N ALA A 114 -29.48 -31.79 -30.25
CA ALA A 114 -28.24 -31.33 -29.63
C ALA A 114 -28.53 -30.63 -28.29
N HIS A 115 -29.70 -29.99 -28.14
CA HIS A 115 -30.13 -29.35 -26.92
C HIS A 115 -30.32 -30.36 -25.78
N GLU A 116 -30.91 -31.54 -26.03
CA GLU A 116 -31.02 -32.61 -25.03
C GLU A 116 -29.68 -33.24 -24.63
N GLU A 117 -28.77 -33.50 -25.58
CA GLU A 117 -27.43 -34.03 -25.26
C GLU A 117 -26.59 -33.02 -24.47
N LEU A 118 -26.67 -31.73 -24.82
CA LEU A 118 -25.98 -30.64 -24.11
C LEU A 118 -26.57 -30.33 -22.72
N LEU A 119 -27.80 -30.75 -22.45
CA LEU A 119 -28.40 -30.73 -21.10
C LEU A 119 -27.99 -31.95 -20.26
N ARG A 120 -27.65 -33.09 -20.89
CA ARG A 120 -27.15 -34.29 -20.20
C ARG A 120 -25.67 -34.18 -19.79
N GLU A 121 -24.84 -33.48 -20.56
CA GLU A 121 -23.46 -33.23 -20.17
C GLU A 121 -23.33 -32.18 -19.05
N ARG A 122 -22.54 -32.48 -18.01
CA ARG A 122 -22.25 -31.52 -16.92
C ARG A 122 -21.41 -30.34 -17.43
N SER A 123 -22.07 -29.34 -17.99
CA SER A 123 -21.48 -28.02 -18.24
C SER A 123 -21.33 -27.24 -16.92
N TYR A 124 -20.22 -26.52 -16.77
CA TYR A 124 -20.01 -25.60 -15.66
C TYR A 124 -20.18 -24.17 -16.15
N THR A 125 -21.18 -23.46 -15.61
CA THR A 125 -21.42 -22.05 -15.90
C THR A 125 -20.55 -21.18 -15.00
N ILE A 126 -19.59 -20.47 -15.59
CA ILE A 126 -18.80 -19.45 -14.89
C ILE A 126 -19.59 -18.13 -14.86
N PRO A 127 -19.50 -17.28 -13.80
CA PRO A 127 -20.15 -15.97 -13.78
C PRO A 127 -19.86 -15.17 -15.06
N ARG A 128 -20.91 -14.59 -15.65
CA ARG A 128 -21.05 -14.15 -17.07
C ARG A 128 -21.53 -15.20 -18.09
N GLY A 129 -22.11 -16.32 -17.65
CA GLY A 129 -22.90 -17.21 -18.52
C GLY A 129 -22.08 -18.14 -19.43
N TYR A 130 -20.76 -18.21 -19.25
CA TYR A 130 -19.91 -19.07 -20.06
C TYR A 130 -20.00 -20.52 -19.59
N LYS A 131 -20.64 -21.37 -20.41
CA LYS A 131 -20.65 -22.83 -20.25
C LYS A 131 -19.30 -23.40 -20.72
N TYR A 132 -18.63 -24.15 -19.85
CA TYR A 132 -17.46 -24.96 -20.19
C TYR A 132 -17.80 -26.45 -20.04
N TYR A 133 -17.38 -27.28 -20.99
CA TYR A 133 -17.45 -28.73 -20.86
C TYR A 133 -16.55 -29.21 -19.72
N LYS A 134 -17.00 -30.24 -18.99
CA LYS A 134 -16.28 -30.87 -17.87
C LYS A 134 -14.86 -31.33 -18.23
N TYR A 135 -14.63 -31.69 -19.49
CA TYR A 135 -13.36 -32.20 -20.01
C TYR A 135 -12.40 -31.10 -20.49
N ASP A 136 -12.92 -29.96 -20.95
CA ASP A 136 -12.13 -28.82 -21.45
C ASP A 136 -11.81 -27.76 -20.40
N LEU A 137 -12.25 -27.96 -19.15
CA LEU A 137 -12.14 -26.96 -18.11
C LEU A 137 -10.67 -26.78 -17.67
N PRO A 138 -10.06 -25.58 -17.79
CA PRO A 138 -8.66 -25.38 -17.42
C PRO A 138 -8.39 -25.81 -15.96
N PRO A 139 -7.29 -26.53 -15.66
CA PRO A 139 -7.05 -27.06 -14.31
C PRO A 139 -7.08 -26.01 -13.18
N VAL A 140 -6.71 -24.76 -13.49
CA VAL A 140 -6.81 -23.59 -12.59
C VAL A 140 -8.27 -23.31 -12.17
N LEU A 141 -9.21 -23.48 -13.10
CA LEU A 141 -10.63 -23.20 -12.94
C LEU A 141 -11.44 -24.41 -12.47
N ASN A 142 -10.87 -25.62 -12.50
CA ASN A 142 -11.56 -26.83 -12.07
C ASN A 142 -12.10 -26.63 -10.65
N PRO A 143 -13.40 -26.91 -10.36
CA PRO A 143 -13.91 -26.77 -9.01
C PRO A 143 -13.04 -27.57 -8.03
N ILE A 144 -12.78 -28.85 -8.30
CA ILE A 144 -11.93 -29.69 -7.45
C ILE A 144 -10.51 -29.77 -8.04
N PRO A 145 -9.45 -29.40 -7.30
CA PRO A 145 -8.08 -29.43 -7.83
C PRO A 145 -7.60 -30.87 -8.09
N ARG A 146 -6.90 -31.07 -9.21
CA ARG A 146 -6.40 -32.38 -9.68
C ARG A 146 -4.94 -32.31 -10.11
N GLY A 147 -4.22 -33.44 -10.05
CA GLY A 147 -2.81 -33.53 -10.41
C GLY A 147 -1.94 -32.53 -9.63
N GLY A 148 -0.96 -31.92 -10.32
CA GLY A 148 -0.03 -30.96 -9.71
C GLY A 148 -0.69 -29.77 -9.00
N PHE A 149 -1.91 -29.37 -9.38
CA PHE A 149 -2.69 -28.33 -8.70
C PHE A 149 -3.13 -28.76 -7.29
N ARG A 150 -3.44 -30.04 -7.10
CA ARG A 150 -3.75 -30.62 -5.78
C ARG A 150 -2.48 -30.78 -4.95
N THR A 151 -1.39 -31.27 -5.55
CA THR A 151 -0.10 -31.43 -4.87
C THR A 151 0.44 -30.09 -4.36
N ALA A 152 0.46 -29.06 -5.21
CA ALA A 152 0.89 -27.71 -4.81
C ALA A 152 -0.01 -27.09 -3.74
N LEU A 153 -1.31 -27.36 -3.76
CA LEU A 153 -2.24 -26.91 -2.71
C LEU A 153 -1.98 -27.61 -1.37
N ILE A 154 -1.64 -28.91 -1.39
CA ILE A 154 -1.25 -29.65 -0.17
C ILE A 154 0.08 -29.13 0.39
N ILE A 155 1.09 -28.95 -0.46
CA ILE A 155 2.40 -28.36 -0.08
C ILE A 155 2.18 -26.96 0.52
N HIS A 156 1.36 -26.15 -0.12
CA HIS A 156 0.98 -24.82 0.37
C HIS A 156 0.37 -24.88 1.76
N ILE A 157 -0.62 -25.76 2.00
CA ILE A 157 -1.28 -25.91 3.31
C ILE A 157 -0.28 -26.36 4.38
N ILE A 158 0.63 -27.29 4.08
CA ILE A 158 1.66 -27.74 5.02
C ILE A 158 2.60 -26.58 5.39
N PHE A 159 3.11 -25.87 4.38
CA PHE A 159 4.09 -24.80 4.60
C PHE A 159 3.45 -23.59 5.30
N PHE A 160 2.24 -23.17 4.89
CA PHE A 160 1.50 -22.12 5.60
C PHE A 160 1.05 -22.55 7.00
N GLY A 161 0.82 -23.85 7.23
CA GLY A 161 0.50 -24.40 8.55
C GLY A 161 1.67 -24.27 9.52
N ILE A 162 2.87 -24.70 9.09
CA ILE A 162 4.12 -24.52 9.86
C ILE A 162 4.39 -23.03 10.09
N ALA A 163 4.27 -22.21 9.04
CA ALA A 163 4.49 -20.76 9.15
C ALA A 163 3.49 -20.09 10.10
N PHE A 164 2.21 -20.48 10.07
CA PHE A 164 1.18 -19.98 10.98
C PHE A 164 1.56 -20.27 12.44
N VAL A 165 1.95 -21.52 12.76
CA VAL A 165 2.40 -21.89 14.11
C VAL A 165 3.62 -21.08 14.54
N PHE A 166 4.60 -20.88 13.66
CA PHE A 166 5.79 -20.08 13.95
C PHE A 166 5.50 -18.58 14.09
N THR A 167 4.63 -17.98 13.26
CA THR A 167 4.20 -16.58 13.45
C THR A 167 3.38 -16.39 14.72
N LEU A 168 2.53 -17.37 15.08
CA LEU A 168 1.74 -17.34 16.31
C LEU A 168 2.66 -17.41 17.54
N ALA A 169 3.63 -18.33 17.53
CA ALA A 169 4.65 -18.42 18.57
C ALA A 169 5.50 -17.14 18.66
N ALA A 170 5.89 -16.54 17.53
CA ALA A 170 6.62 -15.28 17.49
C ALA A 170 5.79 -14.08 17.98
N ALA A 171 4.46 -14.09 17.82
CA ALA A 171 3.55 -13.08 18.34
C ALA A 171 3.30 -13.21 19.86
N CYS A 172 3.45 -14.40 20.43
CA CYS A 172 3.43 -14.65 21.88
C CYS A 172 4.61 -13.96 22.60
N PRO A 173 4.65 -13.91 23.96
CA PRO A 173 5.74 -13.30 24.73
C PRO A 173 7.05 -14.11 24.73
N ILE A 174 7.48 -14.61 23.57
CA ILE A 174 8.81 -15.18 23.34
C ILE A 174 9.83 -14.03 23.22
N PRO A 175 11.06 -14.17 23.73
CA PRO A 175 12.12 -13.18 23.51
C PRO A 175 12.51 -13.08 22.03
N TRP A 176 12.49 -11.86 21.50
CA TRP A 176 12.99 -11.51 20.17
C TRP A 176 14.45 -11.02 20.22
N TYR A 177 14.88 -10.45 21.35
CA TYR A 177 16.25 -10.00 21.57
C TYR A 177 16.74 -10.36 22.98
N ARG A 178 18.07 -10.50 23.14
CA ARG A 178 18.74 -10.54 24.46
C ARG A 178 19.55 -9.28 24.71
N GLY A 179 19.70 -8.90 25.97
CA GLY A 179 20.58 -7.81 26.41
C GLY A 179 22.06 -8.12 26.17
N LYS A 180 22.89 -7.07 26.07
CA LYS A 180 24.36 -7.22 26.09
C LYS A 180 24.83 -7.56 27.51
N ASN A 181 25.96 -8.24 27.62
CA ASN A 181 26.61 -8.47 28.91
C ASN A 181 27.43 -7.22 29.32
N ILE A 182 26.74 -6.08 29.46
CA ILE A 182 27.30 -4.81 29.91
C ILE A 182 26.37 -4.16 30.94
N ASP A 183 26.94 -3.33 31.79
CA ASP A 183 26.20 -2.39 32.63
C ASP A 183 26.16 -1.02 31.92
N VAL A 184 24.98 -0.41 31.82
CA VAL A 184 24.83 0.97 31.32
C VAL A 184 23.91 1.72 32.28
N GLY A 185 24.44 2.73 32.97
CA GLY A 185 23.65 3.56 33.89
C GLY A 185 23.16 2.82 35.15
N GLY A 186 23.87 1.81 35.63
CA GLY A 186 23.46 0.99 36.78
C GLY A 186 22.43 -0.08 36.44
N VAL A 187 22.25 -0.35 35.14
CA VAL A 187 21.40 -1.43 34.63
C VAL A 187 22.25 -2.50 33.98
N ASN A 188 22.40 -3.63 34.66
CA ASN A 188 23.06 -4.81 34.14
C ASN A 188 22.15 -5.55 33.15
N TYR A 189 22.53 -5.56 31.87
CA TYR A 189 21.74 -6.19 30.80
C TYR A 189 21.97 -7.70 30.66
N LYS A 190 22.88 -8.30 31.45
CA LYS A 190 23.15 -9.73 31.46
C LYS A 190 21.86 -10.52 31.75
N ASN A 191 21.56 -11.50 30.90
CA ASN A 191 20.33 -12.32 30.96
C ASN A 191 19.00 -11.56 30.80
N ARG A 192 19.00 -10.26 30.49
CA ARG A 192 17.76 -9.53 30.19
C ARG A 192 17.20 -9.95 28.82
N LYS A 193 15.90 -10.20 28.77
CA LYS A 193 15.16 -10.70 27.60
C LYS A 193 14.15 -9.65 27.14
N PHE A 194 14.07 -9.43 25.84
CA PHE A 194 13.18 -8.45 25.22
C PHE A 194 12.21 -9.18 24.29
N SER A 195 10.96 -9.33 24.73
CA SER A 195 9.84 -9.70 23.87
C SER A 195 9.27 -8.46 23.19
N LEU A 196 8.34 -8.61 22.25
CA LEU A 196 7.66 -7.47 21.62
C LEU A 196 6.74 -6.68 22.58
N TRP A 197 6.44 -7.24 23.76
CA TRP A 197 5.44 -6.73 24.71
C TRP A 197 6.07 -6.17 25.99
N LYS A 198 7.16 -6.78 26.45
CA LYS A 198 7.86 -6.49 27.70
C LYS A 198 9.35 -6.83 27.63
N ALA A 199 10.15 -6.10 28.40
CA ALA A 199 11.52 -6.47 28.75
C ALA A 199 11.57 -7.01 30.17
N GLU A 200 12.18 -8.19 30.38
CA GLU A 200 12.19 -8.88 31.68
C GLU A 200 13.51 -9.63 31.96
N GLY A 201 13.75 -9.99 33.22
CA GLY A 201 14.97 -10.66 33.65
C GLY A 201 16.15 -9.72 33.91
N GLY A 202 17.31 -10.30 34.19
CA GLY A 202 18.54 -9.55 34.52
C GLY A 202 18.54 -8.89 35.90
N ALA A 203 17.75 -9.38 36.86
CA ALA A 203 17.54 -8.81 38.21
C ALA A 203 16.80 -7.45 38.26
N TYR A 204 16.23 -6.99 37.15
CA TYR A 204 15.39 -5.78 37.08
C TYR A 204 13.90 -6.12 36.96
N PRO A 205 12.98 -5.24 37.39
CA PRO A 205 11.55 -5.41 37.16
C PRO A 205 11.22 -5.50 35.68
N ALA A 206 10.14 -6.24 35.37
CA ALA A 206 9.59 -6.29 34.03
C ALA A 206 8.99 -4.92 33.65
N VAL A 207 9.32 -4.42 32.46
CA VAL A 207 8.82 -3.13 31.94
C VAL A 207 8.05 -3.38 30.66
N SER A 208 6.82 -2.88 30.54
CA SER A 208 6.05 -3.01 29.30
C SER A 208 6.53 -2.02 28.23
N VAL A 209 6.56 -2.46 26.98
CA VAL A 209 6.74 -1.56 25.82
C VAL A 209 5.66 -0.47 25.80
N ARG A 210 4.45 -0.75 26.32
CA ARG A 210 3.36 0.23 26.43
C ARG A 210 3.71 1.42 27.34
N GLU A 211 4.50 1.18 28.38
CA GLU A 211 4.94 2.15 29.40
C GLU A 211 6.23 2.89 29.02
N MET A 212 6.82 2.54 27.86
CA MET A 212 7.99 3.24 27.33
C MET A 212 7.58 4.68 26.94
N HIS A 213 7.94 5.67 27.75
CA HIS A 213 7.64 7.10 27.49
C HIS A 213 8.85 7.89 27.01
N ASN A 214 10.06 7.47 27.39
CA ASN A 214 11.30 8.22 27.13
C ASN A 214 11.94 7.89 25.76
N CYS A 215 11.43 6.87 25.05
CA CYS A 215 11.97 6.41 23.76
C CYS A 215 10.84 6.20 22.73
N PRO A 216 10.28 7.27 22.16
CA PRO A 216 9.13 7.16 21.26
C PRO A 216 9.45 6.36 19.99
N LEU A 217 10.67 6.47 19.44
CA LEU A 217 11.08 5.77 18.22
C LEU A 217 11.20 4.25 18.43
N GLU A 218 11.90 3.80 19.47
CA GLU A 218 12.01 2.37 19.78
C GLU A 218 10.65 1.74 20.11
N LYS A 219 9.78 2.48 20.80
CA LYS A 219 8.39 2.06 21.04
C LYS A 219 7.65 1.83 19.74
N GLN A 220 7.76 2.75 18.77
CA GLN A 220 7.15 2.62 17.46
C GLN A 220 7.68 1.40 16.70
N PHE A 221 8.98 1.09 16.78
CA PHE A 221 9.53 -0.14 16.22
C PHE A 221 8.91 -1.39 16.83
N TYR A 222 8.93 -1.55 18.17
CA TYR A 222 8.29 -2.71 18.83
C TYR A 222 6.79 -2.84 18.52
N GLN A 223 6.06 -1.72 18.49
CA GLN A 223 4.63 -1.70 18.13
C GLN A 223 4.39 -2.06 16.66
N THR A 224 5.28 -1.65 15.75
CA THR A 224 5.17 -1.98 14.33
C THR A 224 5.52 -3.44 14.07
N ILE A 225 6.58 -3.96 14.69
CA ILE A 225 6.96 -5.37 14.58
C ILE A 225 5.82 -6.28 15.09
N SER A 226 5.28 -5.99 16.28
CA SER A 226 4.14 -6.75 16.84
C SER A 226 2.88 -6.68 15.98
N ALA A 227 2.51 -5.48 15.49
CA ALA A 227 1.39 -5.34 14.57
C ALA A 227 1.60 -6.16 13.28
N SER A 228 2.77 -6.06 12.66
CA SER A 228 3.13 -6.78 11.43
C SER A 228 3.13 -8.31 11.62
N THR A 229 3.66 -8.83 12.74
CA THR A 229 3.64 -10.27 13.03
C THR A 229 2.21 -10.78 13.29
N ILE A 230 1.38 -10.02 14.03
CA ILE A 230 -0.03 -10.39 14.27
C ILE A 230 -0.82 -10.38 12.95
N ILE A 231 -0.68 -9.32 12.15
CA ILE A 231 -1.37 -9.20 10.85
C ILE A 231 -0.92 -10.34 9.93
N GLY A 232 0.39 -10.60 9.82
CA GLY A 232 0.92 -11.74 9.05
C GLY A 232 0.34 -13.09 9.50
N CYS A 233 0.24 -13.33 10.82
CA CYS A 233 -0.36 -14.54 11.40
C CYS A 233 -1.85 -14.69 11.03
N VAL A 234 -2.65 -13.63 11.16
CA VAL A 234 -4.08 -13.62 10.83
C VAL A 234 -4.31 -13.84 9.33
N LEU A 235 -3.49 -13.22 8.47
CA LEU A 235 -3.55 -13.40 7.02
C LEU A 235 -3.12 -14.81 6.61
N SER A 236 -2.13 -15.42 7.27
CA SER A 236 -1.78 -16.83 7.08
C SER A 236 -2.95 -17.76 7.42
N LEU A 237 -3.69 -17.49 8.51
CA LEU A 237 -4.90 -18.25 8.85
C LEU A 237 -5.99 -18.12 7.78
N PHE A 238 -6.26 -16.91 7.26
CA PHE A 238 -7.21 -16.73 6.16
C PHE A 238 -6.77 -17.50 4.89
N SER A 239 -5.49 -17.49 4.54
CA SER A 239 -4.98 -18.26 3.41
C SER A 239 -5.17 -19.77 3.60
N LEU A 240 -4.94 -20.29 4.81
CA LEU A 240 -5.18 -21.69 5.17
C LEU A 240 -6.66 -22.08 5.05
N LEU A 241 -7.57 -21.27 5.59
CA LEU A 241 -9.02 -21.53 5.53
C LEU A 241 -9.53 -21.55 4.08
N ILE A 242 -9.06 -20.62 3.24
CA ILE A 242 -9.41 -20.56 1.82
C ILE A 242 -8.79 -21.73 1.06
N SER A 243 -7.55 -22.11 1.37
CA SER A 243 -6.89 -23.28 0.79
C SER A 243 -7.59 -24.59 1.15
N GLY A 244 -8.05 -24.74 2.39
CA GLY A 244 -8.89 -25.85 2.84
C GLY A 244 -10.23 -25.90 2.11
N ALA A 245 -10.92 -24.76 2.01
CA ALA A 245 -12.16 -24.65 1.23
C ALA A 245 -11.95 -25.05 -0.26
N ARG A 246 -10.78 -24.69 -0.83
CA ARG A 246 -10.40 -25.02 -2.21
C ARG A 246 -10.23 -26.52 -2.46
N LEU A 247 -9.81 -27.31 -1.46
CA LEU A 247 -9.81 -28.78 -1.56
C LEU A 247 -11.23 -29.34 -1.73
N SER A 248 -12.21 -28.78 -1.02
CA SER A 248 -13.64 -29.07 -1.15
C SER A 248 -14.30 -28.40 -2.37
N GLY A 249 -13.49 -27.79 -3.24
CA GLY A 249 -13.91 -27.09 -4.45
C GLY A 249 -14.70 -25.81 -4.28
N ARG A 250 -14.63 -25.19 -3.10
CA ARG A 250 -15.19 -23.87 -2.79
C ARG A 250 -14.04 -22.85 -2.81
N THR A 251 -14.24 -21.65 -3.33
CA THR A 251 -13.19 -20.61 -3.59
C THR A 251 -12.24 -20.90 -4.78
N SER A 252 -11.31 -19.98 -5.06
CA SER A 252 -10.40 -19.98 -6.21
C SER A 252 -8.94 -19.69 -5.82
N TYR A 253 -8.00 -20.07 -6.68
CA TYR A 253 -6.56 -19.85 -6.46
C TYR A 253 -6.15 -18.37 -6.38
N GLY A 254 -6.91 -17.44 -6.97
CA GLY A 254 -6.63 -16.01 -6.88
C GLY A 254 -6.71 -15.48 -5.45
N TRP A 255 -7.67 -16.00 -4.66
CA TRP A 255 -7.79 -15.67 -3.24
C TRP A 255 -6.60 -16.21 -2.44
N ILE A 256 -6.23 -17.47 -2.66
CA ILE A 256 -5.07 -18.09 -2.00
C ILE A 256 -3.82 -17.26 -2.27
N LEU A 257 -3.54 -16.92 -3.54
CA LEU A 257 -2.40 -16.09 -3.92
C LEU A 257 -2.40 -14.72 -3.22
N LEU A 258 -3.54 -14.03 -3.19
CA LEU A 258 -3.67 -12.73 -2.53
C LEU A 258 -3.37 -12.79 -1.04
N TRP A 259 -4.08 -13.64 -0.28
CA TRP A 259 -3.93 -13.72 1.17
C TRP A 259 -2.54 -14.27 1.56
N SER A 260 -1.99 -15.17 0.75
CA SER A 260 -0.61 -15.66 0.91
C SER A 260 0.44 -14.56 0.71
N PHE A 261 0.28 -13.74 -0.33
CA PHE A 261 1.18 -12.63 -0.62
C PHE A 261 1.10 -11.55 0.47
N LEU A 262 -0.10 -11.22 0.95
CA LEU A 262 -0.28 -10.27 2.05
C LEU A 262 0.34 -10.80 3.35
N ALA A 263 0.13 -12.08 3.70
CA ALA A 263 0.75 -12.70 4.86
C ALA A 263 2.28 -12.64 4.81
N PHE A 264 2.86 -13.06 3.67
CA PHE A 264 4.29 -12.98 3.37
C PHE A 264 4.82 -11.54 3.51
N GLY A 265 4.14 -10.56 2.93
CA GLY A 265 4.55 -9.15 2.94
C GLY A 265 4.54 -8.53 4.34
N TRP A 266 3.53 -8.81 5.15
CA TRP A 266 3.47 -8.33 6.54
C TRP A 266 4.50 -9.01 7.44
N THR A 267 4.72 -10.32 7.31
CA THR A 267 5.79 -11.01 8.05
C THR A 267 7.18 -10.51 7.64
N LEU A 268 7.41 -10.25 6.34
CA LEU A 268 8.63 -9.59 5.85
C LEU A 268 8.81 -8.19 6.45
N CYS A 269 7.75 -7.39 6.53
CA CYS A 269 7.79 -6.05 7.15
C CYS A 269 8.21 -6.13 8.63
N GLY A 270 7.65 -7.06 9.41
CA GLY A 270 8.04 -7.29 10.80
C GLY A 270 9.53 -7.68 10.94
N ASN A 271 10.00 -8.60 10.09
CA ASN A 271 11.41 -9.02 10.08
C ASN A 271 12.35 -7.86 9.67
N ALA A 272 12.00 -7.09 8.65
CA ALA A 272 12.78 -5.93 8.18
C ALA A 272 12.84 -4.82 9.23
N MET A 273 11.73 -4.50 9.90
CA MET A 273 11.70 -3.53 11.00
C MET A 273 12.51 -4.01 12.21
N SER A 274 12.50 -5.31 12.52
CA SER A 274 13.35 -5.91 13.56
C SER A 274 14.84 -5.74 13.26
N ILE A 275 15.25 -5.94 12.00
CA ILE A 275 16.64 -5.71 11.54
C ILE A 275 16.97 -4.21 11.57
N SER A 276 16.08 -3.34 11.11
CA SER A 276 16.27 -1.89 11.14
C SER A 276 16.48 -1.37 12.57
N MET A 277 15.64 -1.80 13.51
CA MET A 277 15.76 -1.46 14.94
C MET A 277 17.06 -1.99 15.58
N TYR A 278 17.63 -3.07 15.06
CA TYR A 278 18.90 -3.60 15.54
C TYR A 278 20.09 -2.70 15.15
N TYR A 279 20.04 -2.05 13.98
CA TYR A 279 21.10 -1.20 13.45
C TYR A 279 20.90 0.31 13.65
N SER A 280 19.67 0.79 13.89
CA SER A 280 19.39 2.19 14.18
C SER A 280 20.02 2.65 15.50
N SER A 281 20.46 3.91 15.58
CA SER A 281 20.89 4.52 16.84
C SER A 281 19.79 4.40 17.90
N ARG A 282 20.16 3.83 19.05
CA ARG A 282 19.23 3.54 20.16
C ARG A 282 19.04 4.76 21.04
N CYS A 283 17.94 4.76 21.81
CA CYS A 283 17.74 5.80 22.80
C CYS A 283 18.66 5.60 24.00
N ASP A 284 19.07 6.69 24.65
CA ASP A 284 19.96 6.65 25.82
C ASP A 284 19.28 6.16 27.11
N ALA A 285 18.04 5.62 27.04
CA ALA A 285 17.36 5.13 28.23
C ALA A 285 17.97 3.79 28.70
N PRO A 286 18.53 3.70 29.93
CA PRO A 286 19.26 2.53 30.41
C PRO A 286 18.38 1.30 30.69
N SER A 287 17.08 1.32 30.35
CA SER A 287 16.22 0.13 30.39
C SER A 287 16.12 -0.62 29.04
N PHE A 288 16.49 0.01 27.92
CA PHE A 288 16.29 -0.53 26.56
C PHE A 288 17.45 -0.27 25.57
N SER A 289 18.40 0.61 25.93
CA SER A 289 19.53 1.02 25.09
C SER A 289 20.45 -0.11 24.59
N SER A 290 20.40 -1.31 25.19
CA SER A 290 21.43 -2.34 25.00
C SER A 290 20.91 -3.77 24.70
N THR A 291 20.50 -4.04 23.46
CA THR A 291 20.32 -5.41 22.95
C THR A 291 21.56 -5.90 22.21
N ALA A 292 21.90 -7.18 22.36
CA ALA A 292 23.12 -7.81 21.81
C ALA A 292 22.90 -8.63 20.55
N ARG A 293 21.79 -9.38 20.52
CA ARG A 293 21.54 -10.48 19.60
C ARG A 293 20.05 -10.69 19.44
N PHE A 294 19.64 -11.10 18.25
CA PHE A 294 18.33 -11.71 18.02
C PHE A 294 18.23 -13.03 18.79
N ASP A 295 16.99 -13.38 19.18
CA ASP A 295 16.65 -14.58 19.95
C ASP A 295 15.46 -15.31 19.27
N ALA A 296 14.98 -16.38 19.90
CA ALA A 296 14.00 -17.32 19.34
C ALA A 296 12.81 -16.70 18.59
N GLY A 297 12.21 -15.61 19.09
CA GLY A 297 11.05 -14.96 18.46
C GLY A 297 11.34 -14.43 17.06
N PHE A 298 12.50 -13.81 16.85
CA PHE A 298 12.94 -13.35 15.53
C PHE A 298 13.24 -14.54 14.60
N VAL A 299 13.92 -15.57 15.11
CA VAL A 299 14.25 -16.77 14.32
C VAL A 299 12.97 -17.49 13.86
N LEU A 300 11.97 -17.62 14.72
CA LEU A 300 10.67 -18.19 14.38
C LEU A 300 9.95 -17.37 13.30
N SER A 301 9.93 -16.04 13.43
CA SER A 301 9.34 -15.14 12.42
C SER A 301 10.08 -15.19 11.07
N LEU A 302 11.40 -15.38 11.09
CA LEU A 302 12.21 -15.54 9.88
C LEU A 302 11.97 -16.89 9.20
N LEU A 303 11.92 -17.99 9.97
CA LEU A 303 11.58 -19.31 9.44
C LEU A 303 10.15 -19.34 8.88
N ALA A 304 9.20 -18.72 9.57
CA ALA A 304 7.82 -18.60 9.10
C ALA A 304 7.73 -17.90 7.74
N TRP A 305 8.51 -16.82 7.56
CA TRP A 305 8.62 -16.10 6.28
C TRP A 305 9.19 -16.99 5.15
N ILE A 306 10.20 -17.82 5.43
CA ILE A 306 10.73 -18.79 4.45
C ILE A 306 9.66 -19.81 4.04
N PHE A 307 8.91 -20.35 5.00
CA PHE A 307 7.81 -21.29 4.70
C PHE A 307 6.65 -20.62 3.95
N GLN A 308 6.26 -19.38 4.30
CA GLN A 308 5.30 -18.59 3.53
C GLN A 308 5.78 -18.39 2.08
N LEU A 309 7.06 -18.06 1.88
CA LEU A 309 7.63 -17.90 0.55
C LEU A 309 7.57 -19.21 -0.26
N GLY A 310 8.00 -20.33 0.33
CA GLY A 310 7.93 -21.64 -0.32
C GLY A 310 6.50 -22.07 -0.68
N GLY A 311 5.54 -21.84 0.23
CA GLY A 311 4.14 -22.14 -0.01
C GLY A 311 3.51 -21.22 -1.08
N LEU A 312 3.87 -19.94 -1.10
CA LEU A 312 3.45 -18.99 -2.13
C LEU A 312 4.03 -19.37 -3.50
N LEU A 313 5.32 -19.67 -3.56
CA LEU A 313 6.01 -20.13 -4.78
C LEU A 313 5.38 -21.41 -5.34
N GLY A 314 5.03 -22.38 -4.51
CA GLY A 314 4.35 -23.60 -4.94
C GLY A 314 3.06 -23.33 -5.73
N ILE A 315 2.21 -22.40 -5.25
CA ILE A 315 1.00 -21.99 -5.97
C ILE A 315 1.32 -21.12 -7.19
N VAL A 316 2.25 -20.18 -7.07
CA VAL A 316 2.70 -19.29 -8.16
C VAL A 316 3.22 -20.08 -9.36
N LEU A 317 4.06 -21.08 -9.13
CA LEU A 317 4.67 -21.92 -10.17
C LEU A 317 3.62 -22.75 -10.92
N VAL A 318 2.73 -23.42 -10.19
CA VAL A 318 1.71 -24.29 -10.80
C VAL A 318 0.58 -23.49 -11.46
N THR A 319 0.21 -22.33 -10.91
CA THR A 319 -0.71 -21.41 -11.58
C THR A 319 -0.07 -20.61 -12.72
N LYS A 320 1.27 -20.58 -12.82
CA LYS A 320 2.05 -19.68 -13.70
C LYS A 320 1.66 -18.19 -13.59
N VAL A 321 1.11 -17.77 -12.45
CA VAL A 321 0.46 -16.46 -12.25
C VAL A 321 -0.61 -16.16 -13.33
N ASN A 322 -1.27 -17.19 -13.84
CA ASN A 322 -2.38 -17.07 -14.78
C ASN A 322 -3.68 -16.67 -14.04
N ILE A 323 -3.64 -15.50 -13.41
CA ILE A 323 -4.80 -14.81 -12.81
C ILE A 323 -5.73 -14.29 -13.92
N GLY A 324 -5.24 -14.25 -15.15
CA GLY A 324 -5.92 -13.77 -16.35
C GLY A 324 -7.39 -14.20 -16.56
N PRO A 325 -7.87 -15.41 -16.21
CA PRO A 325 -9.29 -15.73 -16.28
C PRO A 325 -10.10 -14.81 -15.34
N VAL A 326 -9.65 -14.67 -14.09
CA VAL A 326 -10.23 -13.75 -13.10
C VAL A 326 -10.08 -12.30 -13.57
N LEU A 327 -8.92 -11.92 -14.11
CA LEU A 327 -8.66 -10.56 -14.61
C LEU A 327 -9.57 -10.17 -15.81
N LYS A 328 -9.89 -11.09 -16.72
CA LYS A 328 -10.83 -10.85 -17.85
C LYS A 328 -12.28 -10.67 -17.41
N HIS A 329 -12.65 -11.13 -16.21
CA HIS A 329 -13.95 -10.83 -15.60
C HIS A 329 -13.98 -9.47 -14.88
N LEU A 330 -12.84 -8.78 -14.74
CA LEU A 330 -12.82 -7.46 -14.12
C LEU A 330 -13.32 -6.40 -15.09
N ARG A 331 -14.21 -5.54 -14.59
CA ARG A 331 -14.51 -4.28 -15.23
C ARG A 331 -13.31 -3.35 -15.05
N VAL A 332 -12.83 -2.74 -16.12
CA VAL A 332 -11.70 -1.78 -16.09
C VAL A 332 -11.91 -0.69 -15.01
N MET A 333 -13.13 -0.16 -14.89
CA MET A 333 -13.51 0.81 -13.86
C MET A 333 -13.40 0.28 -12.42
N ASP A 334 -13.69 -1.01 -12.19
CA ASP A 334 -13.61 -1.59 -10.85
C ASP A 334 -12.14 -1.82 -10.45
N THR A 335 -11.27 -2.14 -11.43
CA THR A 335 -9.81 -2.17 -11.24
C THR A 335 -9.25 -0.77 -10.96
N TYR A 336 -9.67 0.26 -11.70
CA TYR A 336 -9.29 1.65 -11.42
C TYR A 336 -9.76 2.10 -10.03
N TYR A 337 -11.01 1.79 -9.65
CA TYR A 337 -11.53 2.07 -8.31
C TYR A 337 -10.65 1.43 -7.22
N MET A 338 -10.36 0.13 -7.33
CA MET A 338 -9.47 -0.56 -6.39
C MET A 338 -8.07 0.08 -6.34
N ALA A 339 -7.46 0.38 -7.49
CA ALA A 339 -6.14 1.01 -7.56
C ALA A 339 -6.13 2.40 -6.90
N MET A 340 -7.14 3.22 -7.14
CA MET A 340 -7.28 4.55 -6.55
C MET A 340 -7.49 4.48 -5.03
N LEU A 341 -8.23 3.49 -4.52
CA LEU A 341 -8.32 3.25 -3.07
C LEU A 341 -6.96 2.83 -2.49
N CYS A 342 -6.20 1.96 -3.16
CA CYS A 342 -4.86 1.56 -2.71
C CYS A 342 -3.87 2.73 -2.68
N VAL A 343 -3.86 3.58 -3.71
CA VAL A 343 -3.06 4.82 -3.75
C VAL A 343 -3.48 5.76 -2.62
N SER A 344 -4.80 5.90 -2.39
CA SER A 344 -5.31 6.69 -1.28
C SER A 344 -4.84 6.16 0.07
N LEU A 345 -4.88 4.83 0.30
CA LEU A 345 -4.42 4.24 1.56
C LEU A 345 -2.93 4.50 1.78
N LEU A 346 -2.11 4.38 0.73
CA LEU A 346 -0.69 4.73 0.80
C LEU A 346 -0.50 6.21 1.17
N PHE A 347 -1.25 7.13 0.55
CA PHE A 347 -1.21 8.55 0.89
C PHE A 347 -1.67 8.84 2.31
N VAL A 348 -2.71 8.18 2.85
CA VAL A 348 -3.11 8.36 4.26
C VAL A 348 -2.07 7.78 5.22
N CYS A 349 -1.43 6.65 4.89
CA CYS A 349 -0.33 6.10 5.68
C CYS A 349 0.89 7.04 5.72
N VAL A 350 1.30 7.60 4.59
CA VAL A 350 2.38 8.61 4.54
C VAL A 350 1.94 9.90 5.25
N ALA A 351 0.69 10.33 5.07
CA ALA A 351 0.11 11.50 5.74
C ALA A 351 0.17 11.38 7.28
N SER A 352 -0.12 10.19 7.79
CA SER A 352 -0.07 9.84 9.22
C SER A 352 1.35 9.92 9.79
N ALA A 353 2.37 9.56 9.01
CA ALA A 353 3.78 9.64 9.41
C ALA A 353 4.42 11.02 9.17
N GLY A 354 3.88 11.81 8.24
CA GLY A 354 4.44 13.08 7.80
C GLY A 354 4.19 14.27 8.72
N THR A 355 4.78 15.40 8.35
CA THR A 355 4.63 16.68 9.03
C THR A 355 3.29 17.32 8.67
N LEU A 356 2.50 17.74 9.67
CA LEU A 356 1.30 18.55 9.46
C LEU A 356 1.68 20.00 9.14
N TRP A 357 2.46 20.60 10.02
CA TRP A 357 2.83 22.01 9.97
C TRP A 357 4.31 22.20 10.33
N LYS A 358 4.97 23.17 9.69
CA LYS A 358 6.40 23.45 9.92
C LYS A 358 6.66 24.94 9.93
N ARG A 359 7.51 25.40 10.84
CA ARG A 359 8.03 26.77 10.88
C ARG A 359 9.54 26.74 11.08
N ARG A 360 10.25 27.57 10.30
CA ARG A 360 11.66 27.87 10.55
C ARG A 360 11.72 29.09 11.47
N PHE A 361 12.57 29.02 12.48
CA PHE A 361 12.86 30.14 13.39
C PHE A 361 14.30 30.64 13.22
N ASN A 362 15.24 29.75 12.85
CA ASN A 362 16.64 30.07 12.59
C ASN A 362 17.31 30.85 13.74
N THR A 363 16.97 30.55 15.00
CA THR A 363 17.61 31.12 16.18
C THR A 363 18.75 30.23 16.69
N SER A 364 19.52 30.73 17.65
CA SER A 364 20.60 30.00 18.34
C SER A 364 20.12 28.74 19.10
N GLU A 365 18.84 28.68 19.47
CA GLU A 365 18.27 27.57 20.25
C GLU A 365 17.37 26.66 19.40
N VAL A 366 16.63 27.21 18.44
CA VAL A 366 15.67 26.47 17.61
C VAL A 366 15.80 26.87 16.15
N ALA A 367 16.26 25.93 15.31
CA ALA A 367 16.32 26.14 13.87
C ALA A 367 14.93 25.94 13.24
N VAL A 368 14.29 24.79 13.50
CA VAL A 368 13.01 24.40 12.87
C VAL A 368 12.11 23.68 13.87
N VAL A 369 10.82 24.03 13.87
CA VAL A 369 9.77 23.27 14.57
C VAL A 369 8.89 22.58 13.54
N ARG A 370 8.65 21.29 13.72
CA ARG A 370 7.76 20.44 12.92
C ARG A 370 6.72 19.82 13.84
N VAL A 371 5.45 19.91 13.46
CA VAL A 371 4.35 19.29 14.19
C VAL A 371 3.82 18.14 13.35
N THR A 372 3.82 16.92 13.90
CA THR A 372 3.21 15.73 13.29
C THR A 372 1.90 15.40 14.04
N TYR A 373 1.17 14.39 13.57
CA TYR A 373 0.01 13.86 14.31
C TYR A 373 0.39 13.31 15.71
N TRP A 374 1.63 12.86 15.91
CA TRP A 374 2.03 12.10 17.10
C TRP A 374 2.86 12.91 18.10
N HIS A 375 3.69 13.82 17.59
CA HIS A 375 4.67 14.58 18.35
C HIS A 375 5.01 15.91 17.68
N THR A 376 5.68 16.78 18.41
CA THR A 376 6.34 17.98 17.92
C THR A 376 7.85 17.75 17.98
N GLU A 377 8.51 17.88 16.84
CA GLU A 377 9.96 17.75 16.66
C GLU A 377 10.57 19.16 16.61
N LEU A 378 11.57 19.42 17.46
CA LEU A 378 12.41 20.61 17.40
C LEU A 378 13.79 20.19 16.88
N LEU A 379 14.21 20.79 15.78
CA LEU A 379 15.57 20.70 15.26
C LEU A 379 16.38 21.87 15.82
N MET A 380 17.40 21.56 16.61
CA MET A 380 18.40 22.52 17.09
C MET A 380 19.42 22.86 15.98
N PRO A 381 20.11 24.02 16.04
CA PRO A 381 21.11 24.40 15.03
C PRO A 381 22.29 23.43 14.90
N ASN A 382 22.62 22.67 15.95
CA ASN A 382 23.65 21.63 15.95
C ASN A 382 23.18 20.30 15.31
N GLY A 383 21.94 20.23 14.81
CA GLY A 383 21.38 19.04 14.17
C GLY A 383 20.74 18.02 15.11
N THR A 384 20.61 18.28 16.41
CA THR A 384 19.89 17.38 17.33
C THR A 384 18.38 17.60 17.27
N ASN A 385 17.61 16.51 17.45
CA ASN A 385 16.15 16.53 17.40
C ASN A 385 15.56 16.22 18.78
N ILE A 386 14.75 17.13 19.33
CA ILE A 386 13.96 16.89 20.54
C ILE A 386 12.50 16.60 20.16
N TYR A 387 11.95 15.52 20.71
CA TYR A 387 10.58 15.08 20.45
C TYR A 387 9.68 15.28 21.67
N PHE A 388 8.62 16.06 21.53
CA PHE A 388 7.58 16.23 22.53
C PHE A 388 6.27 15.58 22.08
N GLY A 389 5.79 14.56 22.81
CA GLY A 389 4.44 14.03 22.58
C GLY A 389 3.36 15.07 22.90
N TYR A 390 2.22 15.02 22.22
CA TYR A 390 1.13 16.01 22.33
C TYR A 390 0.64 16.28 23.77
N GLN A 391 0.84 15.35 24.70
CA GLN A 391 0.49 15.50 26.12
C GLN A 391 1.32 16.61 26.82
N ARG A 392 2.53 16.90 26.33
CA ARG A 392 3.42 17.95 26.88
C ARG A 392 2.87 19.37 26.72
N TYR A 393 1.93 19.60 25.81
CA TYR A 393 1.29 20.91 25.64
C TYR A 393 0.48 21.35 26.88
N ARG A 394 0.02 20.41 27.73
CA ARG A 394 -0.89 20.65 28.87
C ARG A 394 -2.11 21.56 28.56
N CYS A 395 -2.45 21.76 27.29
CA CYS A 395 -3.63 22.46 26.81
C CYS A 395 -4.73 21.44 26.49
N SER A 396 -5.80 21.44 27.27
CA SER A 396 -6.86 20.44 27.15
C SER A 396 -7.62 20.52 25.82
N ALA A 397 -7.85 21.73 25.31
CA ALA A 397 -8.53 21.99 24.05
C ALA A 397 -7.71 21.52 22.83
N TYR A 398 -6.40 21.83 22.80
CA TYR A 398 -5.49 21.30 21.79
C TYR A 398 -5.47 19.77 21.82
N THR A 399 -5.23 19.19 23.00
CA THR A 399 -5.15 17.74 23.21
C THR A 399 -6.41 17.00 22.75
N LYS A 400 -7.61 17.51 23.09
CA LYS A 400 -8.88 16.92 22.64
C LYS A 400 -9.05 16.99 21.12
N ARG A 401 -8.76 18.14 20.50
CA ARG A 401 -8.90 18.36 19.05
C ARG A 401 -7.90 17.53 18.24
N ILE A 402 -6.62 17.52 18.61
CA ILE A 402 -5.61 16.72 17.89
C ILE A 402 -5.88 15.23 18.06
N LYS A 403 -6.27 14.77 19.27
CA LYS A 403 -6.70 13.38 19.50
C LYS A 403 -7.90 12.99 18.64
N ALA A 404 -8.91 13.87 18.51
CA ALA A 404 -10.05 13.62 17.63
C ALA A 404 -9.61 13.48 16.16
N SER A 405 -8.76 14.40 15.67
CA SER A 405 -8.19 14.35 14.32
C SER A 405 -7.44 13.02 14.07
N ILE A 406 -6.54 12.62 14.97
CA ILE A 406 -5.84 11.32 14.93
C ILE A 406 -6.84 10.15 14.91
N SER A 407 -7.86 10.16 15.78
CA SER A 407 -8.86 9.09 15.82
C SER A 407 -9.64 8.97 14.52
N PHE A 408 -10.05 10.08 13.91
CA PHE A 408 -10.71 10.07 12.60
C PHE A 408 -9.76 9.63 11.48
N LEU A 409 -8.48 10.01 11.51
CA LEU A 409 -7.47 9.51 10.58
C LEU A 409 -7.35 7.97 10.65
N ILE A 410 -7.20 7.41 11.86
CA ILE A 410 -7.12 5.95 12.07
C ILE A 410 -8.40 5.25 11.59
N LEU A 411 -9.57 5.76 11.98
CA LEU A 411 -10.86 5.19 11.56
C LEU A 411 -11.02 5.25 10.03
N SER A 412 -10.52 6.30 9.39
CA SER A 412 -10.53 6.41 7.93
C SER A 412 -9.58 5.40 7.27
N CYS A 413 -8.38 5.14 7.82
CA CYS A 413 -7.50 4.08 7.35
C CYS A 413 -8.16 2.70 7.44
N VAL A 414 -8.82 2.41 8.58
CA VAL A 414 -9.53 1.13 8.80
C VAL A 414 -10.70 1.00 7.82
N ALA A 415 -11.53 2.04 7.66
CA ALA A 415 -12.63 2.03 6.71
C ALA A 415 -12.13 1.89 5.25
N LEU A 416 -11.03 2.55 4.88
CA LEU A 416 -10.45 2.49 3.55
C LEU A 416 -9.82 1.12 3.26
N PHE A 417 -9.15 0.52 4.25
CA PHE A 417 -8.69 -0.86 4.18
C PHE A 417 -9.87 -1.82 3.97
N MET A 418 -10.95 -1.70 4.74
CA MET A 418 -12.16 -2.50 4.53
C MET A 418 -12.80 -2.25 3.15
N ALA A 419 -12.80 -1.01 2.66
CA ALA A 419 -13.27 -0.68 1.31
C ALA A 419 -12.45 -1.38 0.22
N ILE A 420 -11.11 -1.44 0.36
CA ILE A 420 -10.22 -2.19 -0.53
C ILE A 420 -10.49 -3.70 -0.44
N MET A 421 -10.52 -4.25 0.78
CA MET A 421 -10.76 -5.68 1.02
C MET A 421 -12.15 -6.13 0.54
N LEU A 422 -13.11 -5.21 0.38
CA LEU A 422 -14.43 -5.44 -0.21
C LEU A 422 -14.52 -5.07 -1.71
N ALA A 423 -13.62 -4.23 -2.22
CA ALA A 423 -13.48 -3.98 -3.66
C ALA A 423 -12.94 -5.21 -4.41
N ILE A 424 -12.04 -5.97 -3.79
CA ILE A 424 -11.48 -7.21 -4.36
C ILE A 424 -12.57 -8.30 -4.57
N PRO A 425 -13.54 -8.55 -3.66
CA PRO A 425 -14.67 -9.45 -3.93
C PRO A 425 -15.84 -8.78 -4.67
N ALA A 426 -15.88 -7.45 -4.81
CA ALA A 426 -16.93 -6.73 -5.52
C ALA A 426 -17.10 -7.16 -6.99
N PHE A 427 -16.04 -7.71 -7.60
CA PHE A 427 -16.08 -8.27 -8.95
C PHE A 427 -16.99 -9.52 -9.07
N LEU A 428 -17.31 -10.18 -7.95
CA LEU A 428 -18.07 -11.43 -7.90
C LEU A 428 -19.47 -11.27 -7.28
N SER A 429 -19.69 -10.23 -6.45
CA SER A 429 -20.95 -10.00 -5.77
C SER A 429 -21.32 -8.52 -5.70
N ARG A 430 -22.54 -8.19 -6.13
CA ARG A 430 -23.13 -6.85 -6.01
C ARG A 430 -23.14 -6.35 -4.55
N GLY A 431 -23.36 -7.25 -3.59
CA GLY A 431 -23.35 -6.91 -2.16
C GLY A 431 -21.98 -6.40 -1.67
N CYS A 432 -20.89 -7.03 -2.10
CA CYS A 432 -19.53 -6.59 -1.78
C CYS A 432 -19.20 -5.21 -2.40
N ARG A 433 -19.70 -4.93 -3.62
CA ARG A 433 -19.59 -3.61 -4.26
C ARG A 433 -20.29 -2.53 -3.43
N VAL A 434 -21.54 -2.75 -3.03
CA VAL A 434 -22.31 -1.80 -2.21
C VAL A 434 -21.62 -1.57 -0.87
N ALA A 435 -21.18 -2.64 -0.19
CA ALA A 435 -20.44 -2.53 1.06
C ALA A 435 -19.13 -1.73 0.90
N SER A 436 -18.34 -1.99 -0.15
CA SER A 436 -17.12 -1.22 -0.46
C SER A 436 -17.41 0.27 -0.67
N ILE A 437 -18.49 0.61 -1.41
CA ILE A 437 -18.92 2.00 -1.62
C ILE A 437 -19.33 2.66 -0.30
N VAL A 438 -20.06 1.96 0.57
CA VAL A 438 -20.43 2.45 1.91
C VAL A 438 -19.19 2.72 2.76
N PHE A 439 -18.22 1.81 2.80
CA PHE A 439 -16.95 2.02 3.52
C PHE A 439 -16.11 3.17 2.94
N SER A 440 -16.11 3.38 1.62
CA SER A 440 -15.50 4.57 1.00
C SER A 440 -16.23 5.86 1.39
N GLY A 441 -17.56 5.85 1.50
CA GLY A 441 -18.34 6.97 2.03
C GLY A 441 -18.01 7.30 3.49
N ILE A 442 -17.86 6.29 4.34
CA ILE A 442 -17.40 6.43 5.73
C ILE A 442 -15.97 7.00 5.78
N THR A 443 -15.07 6.50 4.93
CA THR A 443 -13.70 7.02 4.78
C THR A 443 -13.70 8.50 4.43
N LEU A 444 -14.56 8.94 3.50
CA LEU A 444 -14.66 10.34 3.09
C LEU A 444 -15.11 11.24 4.24
N ALA A 445 -16.11 10.83 5.02
CA ALA A 445 -16.56 11.58 6.18
C ALA A 445 -15.45 11.70 7.24
N PHE A 446 -14.76 10.60 7.56
CA PHE A 446 -13.70 10.60 8.57
C PHE A 446 -12.44 11.36 8.12
N LEU A 447 -11.98 11.20 6.88
CA LEU A 447 -10.88 12.00 6.35
C LEU A 447 -11.21 13.50 6.37
N PHE A 448 -12.43 13.88 5.94
CA PHE A 448 -12.88 15.27 5.97
C PHE A 448 -12.79 15.86 7.38
N VAL A 449 -13.40 15.21 8.37
CA VAL A 449 -13.34 15.67 9.77
C VAL A 449 -11.90 15.71 10.29
N SER A 450 -11.06 14.73 9.93
CA SER A 450 -9.64 14.68 10.32
C SER A 450 -8.86 15.89 9.83
N TRP A 451 -8.82 16.13 8.50
CA TRP A 451 -7.99 17.19 7.94
C TRP A 451 -8.58 18.58 8.21
N VAL A 452 -9.91 18.75 8.24
CA VAL A 452 -10.55 20.03 8.64
C VAL A 452 -10.20 20.38 10.09
N THR A 453 -10.16 19.39 11.01
CA THR A 453 -9.74 19.62 12.40
C THR A 453 -8.28 20.05 12.48
N ALA A 454 -7.40 19.46 11.68
CA ALA A 454 -5.98 19.87 11.60
C ALA A 454 -5.82 21.29 11.01
N VAL A 455 -6.55 21.64 9.95
CA VAL A 455 -6.58 23.02 9.42
C VAL A 455 -7.08 23.99 10.49
N ALA A 456 -8.18 23.68 11.18
CA ALA A 456 -8.75 24.54 12.22
C ALA A 456 -7.81 24.73 13.42
N LEU A 457 -7.02 23.72 13.79
CA LEU A 457 -6.01 23.79 14.84
C LEU A 457 -4.87 24.75 14.51
N ARG A 458 -4.45 24.84 13.24
CA ARG A 458 -3.42 25.77 12.79
C ARG A 458 -3.86 27.23 12.91
N TYR A 459 -5.10 27.53 12.54
CA TYR A 459 -5.63 28.89 12.47
C TYR A 459 -6.32 29.41 13.75
N ARG A 460 -6.67 28.53 14.71
CA ARG A 460 -7.31 28.94 15.97
C ARG A 460 -6.37 28.80 17.17
N ASN A 461 -6.34 29.82 18.01
CA ASN A 461 -5.80 29.70 19.37
C ASN A 461 -6.54 28.56 20.10
N SER A 462 -5.78 27.59 20.62
CA SER A 462 -6.34 26.45 21.34
C SER A 462 -6.40 26.68 22.84
N CYS A 463 -5.39 27.33 23.41
CA CYS A 463 -5.36 27.86 24.77
C CYS A 463 -4.70 29.25 24.75
N THR A 464 -4.93 30.06 25.79
CA THR A 464 -4.55 31.49 25.85
C THR A 464 -3.87 31.91 27.16
N GLY A 465 -3.52 30.96 28.05
CA GLY A 465 -2.81 31.29 29.28
C GLY A 465 -1.39 31.82 29.03
N PRO A 466 -0.80 32.58 29.97
CA PRO A 466 0.57 33.08 29.84
C PRO A 466 1.59 31.93 29.72
N VAL A 467 2.70 32.21 29.02
CA VAL A 467 3.82 31.27 28.80
C VAL A 467 5.16 31.87 29.28
N VAL A 468 5.05 32.91 30.12
CA VAL A 468 6.15 33.71 30.65
C VAL A 468 7.15 32.85 31.43
N ASP A 469 8.42 33.25 31.41
CA ASP A 469 9.54 32.61 32.12
C ASP A 469 9.84 31.18 31.64
N THR A 470 9.56 30.87 30.36
CA THR A 470 9.94 29.60 29.74
C THR A 470 10.87 29.77 28.55
N LEU A 471 11.82 28.83 28.39
CA LEU A 471 12.70 28.73 27.21
C LEU A 471 11.94 28.72 25.87
N TYR A 472 10.65 28.35 25.90
CA TYR A 472 9.82 28.21 24.71
C TYR A 472 8.82 29.35 24.47
N GLU A 473 8.88 30.43 25.26
CA GLU A 473 8.00 31.60 25.11
C GLU A 473 8.09 32.25 23.72
N LEU A 474 9.31 32.34 23.16
CA LEU A 474 9.57 32.90 21.83
C LEU A 474 9.22 31.96 20.66
N TYR A 475 8.87 30.69 20.94
CA TYR A 475 8.67 29.64 19.94
C TYR A 475 7.21 29.14 19.93
N PRO A 476 6.24 29.93 19.45
CA PRO A 476 4.84 29.54 19.41
C PRO A 476 4.65 28.22 18.67
N GLY A 477 3.83 27.33 19.23
CA GLY A 477 3.63 25.98 18.73
C GLY A 477 4.56 24.93 19.34
N VAL A 478 5.56 25.31 20.15
CA VAL A 478 6.32 24.40 21.01
C VAL A 478 5.57 24.18 22.34
N PRO A 479 5.48 22.95 22.87
CA PRO A 479 4.84 22.71 24.17
C PRO A 479 5.69 23.25 25.34
N SER A 480 5.25 24.34 25.96
CA SER A 480 5.91 24.97 27.12
C SER A 480 5.78 24.18 28.43
N GLY A 481 4.84 23.25 28.53
CA GLY A 481 4.57 22.51 29.76
C GLY A 481 3.76 23.28 30.83
N ILE A 482 3.37 24.53 30.57
CA ILE A 482 2.45 25.30 31.43
C ILE A 482 1.01 24.84 31.19
N TYR A 483 0.23 24.68 32.27
CA TYR A 483 -1.17 24.25 32.18
C TYR A 483 -2.03 25.30 31.49
N ASN A 484 -2.71 24.92 30.40
CA ASN A 484 -3.45 25.83 29.51
C ASN A 484 -2.65 27.04 28.97
N GLY A 485 -1.32 26.93 28.87
CA GLY A 485 -0.49 27.95 28.21
C GLY A 485 -0.85 28.19 26.74
N LEU A 486 -0.55 29.39 26.23
CA LEU A 486 -0.81 29.84 24.86
C LEU A 486 -0.37 28.78 23.86
N THR A 487 -1.33 28.27 23.09
CA THR A 487 -1.10 27.22 22.08
C THR A 487 -1.71 27.66 20.76
N ASN A 488 -0.87 28.14 19.85
CA ASN A 488 -1.23 28.53 18.49
C ASN A 488 -0.08 28.23 17.51
N PHE A 489 -0.36 28.28 16.19
CA PHE A 489 0.61 27.97 15.14
C PHE A 489 0.75 29.08 14.08
N PRO A 490 0.95 30.35 14.49
CA PRO A 490 1.10 31.47 13.56
C PRO A 490 2.35 31.29 12.68
N GLY A 491 2.23 31.59 11.39
CA GLY A 491 3.34 31.50 10.43
C GLY A 491 3.85 30.09 10.12
N TYR A 492 3.23 29.03 10.63
CA TYR A 492 3.56 27.66 10.21
C TYR A 492 3.04 27.41 8.80
N GLY A 493 3.88 26.87 7.91
CA GLY A 493 3.49 26.38 6.60
C GLY A 493 2.82 25.01 6.71
N VAL A 494 1.88 24.72 5.80
CA VAL A 494 1.30 23.36 5.64
C VAL A 494 2.35 22.46 5.00
N GLN A 495 2.41 21.19 5.41
CA GLN A 495 3.39 20.21 4.92
C GLN A 495 2.70 18.92 4.43
N GLU A 496 3.50 17.97 3.95
CA GLU A 496 3.09 16.73 3.27
C GLU A 496 2.06 15.91 4.06
N GLY A 497 2.15 15.88 5.38
CA GLY A 497 1.24 15.16 6.27
C GLY A 497 -0.22 15.62 6.16
N LEU A 498 -0.45 16.91 5.92
CA LEU A 498 -1.81 17.43 5.72
C LEU A 498 -2.21 17.39 4.24
N ILE A 499 -1.28 17.71 3.33
CA ILE A 499 -1.53 17.75 1.88
C ILE A 499 -1.92 16.37 1.35
N LEU A 500 -1.20 15.31 1.72
CA LEU A 500 -1.49 13.94 1.28
C LEU A 500 -2.81 13.42 1.83
N SER A 501 -3.22 13.85 3.03
CA SER A 501 -4.55 13.52 3.60
C SER A 501 -5.69 14.14 2.78
N ILE A 502 -5.52 15.40 2.34
CA ILE A 502 -6.48 16.10 1.48
C ILE A 502 -6.51 15.46 0.08
N ILE A 503 -5.34 15.17 -0.52
CA ILE A 503 -5.26 14.51 -1.83
C ILE A 503 -5.92 13.13 -1.79
N ALA A 504 -5.66 12.33 -0.75
CA ALA A 504 -6.32 11.03 -0.57
C ALA A 504 -7.84 11.17 -0.49
N TRP A 505 -8.36 12.18 0.22
CA TRP A 505 -9.80 12.46 0.28
C TRP A 505 -10.38 12.77 -1.12
N VAL A 506 -9.70 13.61 -1.92
CA VAL A 506 -10.11 13.90 -3.30
C VAL A 506 -10.09 12.64 -4.19
N ILE A 507 -9.05 11.80 -4.07
CA ILE A 507 -8.93 10.55 -4.83
C ILE A 507 -10.04 9.57 -4.48
N VAL A 508 -10.34 9.34 -3.19
CA VAL A 508 -11.46 8.48 -2.77
C VAL A 508 -12.79 9.04 -3.26
N LEU A 509 -12.97 10.37 -3.26
CA LEU A 509 -14.20 11.03 -3.70
C LEU A 509 -14.42 10.80 -5.20
N GLY A 510 -13.40 11.07 -6.02
CA GLY A 510 -13.42 10.82 -7.45
C GLY A 510 -13.63 9.34 -7.79
N ALA A 511 -12.91 8.45 -7.11
CA ALA A 511 -13.05 7.00 -7.30
C ALA A 511 -14.47 6.51 -6.97
N THR A 512 -15.04 6.95 -5.84
CA THR A 512 -16.40 6.58 -5.43
C THR A 512 -17.45 7.15 -6.38
N ALA A 513 -17.33 8.43 -6.76
CA ALA A 513 -18.26 9.07 -7.69
C ALA A 513 -18.26 8.40 -9.08
N LEU A 514 -17.08 8.09 -9.63
CA LEU A 514 -16.94 7.35 -10.89
C LEU A 514 -17.54 5.94 -10.77
N ASN A 515 -17.26 5.22 -9.68
CA ASN A 515 -17.73 3.85 -9.48
C ASN A 515 -19.25 3.75 -9.27
N VAL A 516 -19.90 4.84 -8.83
CA VAL A 516 -21.37 4.97 -8.77
C VAL A 516 -21.95 5.42 -10.12
N ARG A 517 -21.30 6.36 -10.82
CA ARG A 517 -21.85 6.97 -12.05
C ARG A 517 -21.82 6.07 -13.29
N VAL A 518 -20.84 5.18 -13.45
CA VAL A 518 -20.78 4.36 -14.67
C VAL A 518 -21.68 3.11 -14.52
N PRO A 519 -22.78 2.99 -15.28
CA PRO A 519 -23.84 2.00 -15.06
C PRO A 519 -23.36 0.56 -15.21
N TRP A 520 -23.98 -0.38 -14.50
CA TRP A 520 -23.59 -1.80 -14.46
C TRP A 520 -24.32 -2.59 -15.55
N VAL A 521 -23.81 -2.51 -16.78
CA VAL A 521 -24.27 -3.26 -17.97
C VAL A 521 -23.23 -4.32 -18.33
#